data_AF-A0A370K296-F1
#
_entry.id   AF-A0A370K296-F1
#
_cell.length_a   1.000
_cell.length_b   1.000
_cell.length_c   1.000
_cell.angle_alpha   90.00
_cell.angle_beta   90.00
_cell.angle_gamma   90.00
#
_symmetry.space_group_name_H-M   'P 1'
#
loop_
_entity.id
_entity.type
_entity.pdbx_description
1 polymer ?
#
loop_
_entity_poly.entity_id
_entity_poly.type
_entity_poly.pdbx_seq_one_letter_code
_entity_poly.pdbx_strand_id
1 'polypeptide(L)'
;MKSAFRWATVYIVLLVGLTALGHYNQRQAAHLQALLSQEAELEQKELRLTQEHYRLTAPLALLEWAEARGYLPMSLGRWAPPERSAP
;
A
#
# COMPACT_ATOMS: atom_id res chain seq x y z
N MET A 1 -11.00 -11.03 62.97
CA MET A 1 -10.01 -11.58 62.01
C MET A 1 -10.63 -12.06 60.68
N LYS A 2 -11.79 -12.73 60.66
CA LYS A 2 -12.46 -13.17 59.41
C LYS A 2 -12.87 -12.06 58.44
N SER A 3 -13.21 -10.86 58.94
CA SER A 3 -13.61 -9.72 58.09
C SER A 3 -12.46 -9.13 57.27
N ALA A 4 -11.28 -8.97 57.89
CA ALA A 4 -10.08 -8.47 57.21
C ALA A 4 -9.67 -9.38 56.04
N PHE A 5 -9.76 -10.70 56.24
CA PHE A 5 -9.45 -11.67 55.19
C PHE A 5 -10.43 -11.62 54.01
N ARG A 6 -11.73 -11.39 54.28
CA ARG A 6 -12.75 -11.22 53.24
C ARG A 6 -12.47 -9.98 52.38
N TRP A 7 -12.15 -8.86 53.01
CA TRP A 7 -11.83 -7.63 52.29
C TRP A 7 -10.52 -7.75 51.51
N ALA A 8 -9.49 -8.35 52.10
CA ALA A 8 -8.23 -8.64 51.39
C ALA A 8 -8.47 -9.47 50.12
N THR A 9 -9.33 -10.49 50.20
CA THR A 9 -9.70 -11.32 49.04
C THR A 9 -10.40 -10.49 47.96
N VAL A 10 -11.36 -9.65 48.33
CA VAL A 10 -12.06 -8.75 47.39
C VAL A 10 -11.07 -7.81 46.71
N TYR A 11 -10.15 -7.21 47.47
CA TYR A 11 -9.12 -6.33 46.90
C TYR A 11 -8.22 -7.07 45.92
N ILE A 12 -7.77 -8.28 46.24
CA ILE A 12 -6.94 -9.08 45.34
C ILE A 12 -7.70 -9.41 44.05
N VAL A 13 -8.97 -9.83 44.16
CA VAL A 13 -9.80 -10.13 42.98
C VAL A 13 -9.97 -8.89 42.11
N LEU A 14 -10.23 -7.73 42.72
CA LEU A 14 -10.38 -6.48 41.99
C LEU A 14 -9.08 -6.08 41.28
N LEU A 15 -7.94 -6.24 41.95
CA LEU A 15 -6.63 -5.89 41.41
C LEU A 15 -6.26 -6.82 40.26
N VAL A 16 -6.44 -8.13 40.42
CA VAL A 16 -6.25 -9.12 39.35
C VAL A 16 -7.18 -8.84 38.17
N GLY A 17 -8.45 -8.51 38.44
CA GLY A 17 -9.42 -8.14 37.41
C GLY A 17 -8.96 -6.92 36.60
N LEU A 18 -8.51 -5.86 37.28
CA LEU A 18 -8.01 -4.65 36.62
C LEU A 18 -6.77 -4.94 35.77
N THR A 19 -5.84 -5.74 36.29
CA THR A 19 -4.61 -6.10 35.58
C THR A 19 -4.90 -6.95 34.34
N ALA A 20 -5.82 -7.92 34.45
CA ALA A 20 -6.24 -8.74 33.31
C ALA A 20 -6.92 -7.88 32.23
N LEU A 21 -7.80 -6.95 32.61
CA LEU A 21 -8.42 -6.00 31.67
C LEU A 21 -7.38 -5.11 30.99
N GLY A 22 -6.42 -4.60 31.77
CA GLY A 22 -5.32 -3.77 31.26
C GLY A 22 -4.49 -4.52 30.22
N HIS A 23 -4.09 -5.75 30.51
CA HIS A 23 -3.35 -6.59 29.56
C HIS A 23 -4.14 -6.90 28.29
N TYR A 24 -5.43 -7.20 28.43
CA TYR A 24 -6.29 -7.46 27.28
C TYR A 24 -6.41 -6.23 26.37
N ASN A 25 -6.62 -5.06 26.98
CA ASN A 25 -6.71 -3.81 26.24
C ASN A 25 -5.39 -3.45 25.54
N GLN A 26 -4.26 -3.59 26.22
CA GLN A 26 -2.94 -3.38 25.61
C GLN A 26 -2.69 -4.31 24.42
N ARG A 27 -3.09 -5.59 24.53
CA ARG A 27 -2.96 -6.54 23.43
C ARG A 27 -3.83 -6.16 22.23
N GLN A 28 -5.07 -5.74 22.46
CA GLN A 28 -5.94 -5.25 21.38
C GLN A 28 -5.38 -3.99 20.72
N ALA A 29 -4.91 -3.03 21.51
CA ALA A 29 -4.31 -1.81 21.00
C ALA A 29 -3.06 -2.09 20.14
N ALA A 30 -2.18 -2.98 20.61
CA ALA A 30 -0.99 -3.39 19.85
C ALA A 30 -1.37 -4.09 18.54
N HIS A 31 -2.38 -4.97 18.58
CA HIS A 31 -2.88 -5.64 17.37
C HIS A 31 -3.48 -4.64 16.38
N LEU A 32 -4.27 -3.68 16.87
CA LEU A 32 -4.85 -2.63 16.04
C LEU A 32 -3.76 -1.76 15.40
N GLN A 33 -2.74 -1.36 16.16
CA GLN A 33 -1.59 -0.62 15.63
C GLN A 33 -0.83 -1.41 14.55
N ALA A 34 -0.65 -2.72 14.76
CA ALA A 34 -0.02 -3.58 13.77
C ALA A 34 -0.84 -3.64 12.46
N LEU A 35 -2.17 -3.74 12.56
CA LEU A 35 -3.04 -3.72 11.38
C LEU A 35 -3.00 -2.36 10.65
N LEU A 36 -3.08 -1.25 11.38
CA LEU A 36 -2.98 0.09 10.79
C LEU A 36 -1.65 0.31 10.08
N SER A 37 -0.55 -0.21 10.65
CA SER A 37 0.77 -0.13 10.00
C SER A 37 0.84 -0.94 8.70
N GLN A 38 0.21 -2.11 8.68
CA GLN A 38 0.14 -2.96 7.47
C GLN A 38 -0.73 -2.31 6.39
N GLU A 39 -1.86 -1.71 6.78
CA GLU A 39 -2.74 -0.97 5.88
C GLU A 39 -2.00 0.19 5.21
N ALA A 40 -1.29 1.02 5.99
CA ALA A 40 -0.49 2.12 5.45
C ALA A 40 0.63 1.63 4.51
N GLU A 41 1.28 0.49 4.82
CA GLU A 41 2.30 -0.09 3.95
C GLU A 41 1.70 -0.59 2.62
N LEU A 42 0.51 -1.19 2.67
CA LEU A 42 -0.21 -1.67 1.49
C LEU A 42 -0.67 -0.51 0.61
N GLU A 43 -1.23 0.56 1.18
CA GLU A 43 -1.62 1.76 0.43
C GLU A 43 -0.42 2.38 -0.30
N GLN A 44 0.74 2.48 0.37
CA GLN A 44 1.96 2.99 -0.29
C GLN A 44 2.43 2.10 -1.44
N LYS A 45 2.33 0.78 -1.30
CA LYS A 45 2.64 -0.18 -2.36
C LYS A 45 1.67 -0.03 -3.54
N GLU A 46 0.39 0.09 -3.27
CA GLU A 46 -0.64 0.27 -4.28
C GLU A 46 -0.42 1.57 -5.07
N LEU A 47 -0.13 2.68 -4.39
CA LEU A 47 0.19 3.95 -5.06
C LEU A 47 1.43 3.83 -5.94
N ARG A 48 2.48 3.17 -5.46
CA ARG A 48 3.71 2.95 -6.26
C ARG A 48 3.41 2.10 -7.50
N LEU A 49 2.72 0.98 -7.35
CA LEU A 49 2.36 0.09 -8.45
C LEU A 49 1.46 0.80 -9.46
N THR A 50 0.51 1.60 -8.98
CA THR A 50 -0.37 2.40 -9.83
C THR A 50 0.43 3.42 -10.65
N GLN A 51 1.38 4.12 -10.03
CA GLN A 51 2.27 5.05 -10.76
C GLN A 51 3.15 4.34 -11.79
N GLU A 52 3.70 3.17 -11.45
CA GLU A 52 4.46 2.35 -12.38
C GLU A 52 3.59 1.88 -13.55
N HIS A 53 2.38 1.43 -13.27
CA HIS A 53 1.41 1.06 -14.29
C HIS A 53 1.12 2.24 -15.22
N TYR A 54 0.80 3.42 -14.68
CA TYR A 54 0.60 4.62 -15.49
C TYR A 54 1.80 5.00 -16.35
N ARG A 55 3.03 4.79 -15.86
CA ARG A 55 4.25 5.04 -16.65
C ARG A 55 4.37 4.06 -17.81
N LEU A 56 4.09 2.78 -17.58
CA LEU A 56 4.16 1.74 -18.59
C LEU A 56 3.02 1.82 -19.61
N THR A 57 1.82 2.22 -19.17
CA THR A 57 0.64 2.41 -20.02
C THR A 57 0.48 3.84 -20.51
N ALA A 58 1.45 4.72 -20.24
CA ALA A 58 1.45 6.06 -20.81
C ALA A 58 1.39 5.95 -22.34
N PRO A 59 0.53 6.72 -23.02
CA PRO A 59 0.37 6.64 -24.47
C PRO A 59 1.69 6.91 -25.21
N LEU A 60 2.59 7.71 -24.63
CA LEU A 60 3.94 7.92 -25.14
C LEU A 60 4.80 6.65 -25.07
N ALA A 61 4.81 5.94 -23.94
CA ALA A 61 5.55 4.69 -23.76
C ALA A 61 4.98 3.57 -24.68
N LEU A 62 3.66 3.54 -24.86
CA LEU A 62 3.00 2.66 -25.83
C LEU A 62 3.41 2.98 -27.27
N LEU A 63 3.56 4.26 -27.62
CA LEU A 63 3.97 4.70 -28.95
C LEU A 63 5.44 4.38 -29.22
N GLU A 64 6.33 4.62 -28.25
CA GLU A 64 7.74 4.21 -28.32
C GLU A 64 7.90 2.70 -28.43
N TRP A 65 7.13 1.92 -27.66
CA TRP A 65 7.09 0.47 -27.77
C TRP A 65 6.60 0.01 -29.15
N ALA A 66 5.57 0.66 -29.69
CA ALA A 66 5.06 0.39 -31.03
C ALA A 66 6.09 0.76 -32.11
N GLU A 67 6.91 1.80 -31.92
CA GLU A 67 7.96 2.21 -32.85
C GLU A 67 9.08 1.18 -32.88
N ALA A 68 9.56 0.79 -31.69
CA ALA A 68 10.61 -0.21 -31.53
C ALA A 68 10.23 -1.57 -32.13
N ARG A 69 8.93 -1.88 -32.21
CA ARG A 69 8.41 -3.13 -32.76
C ARG A 69 7.88 -3.02 -34.19
N GLY A 70 7.99 -1.84 -34.80
CA GLY A 70 7.63 -1.60 -36.20
C GLY A 70 6.12 -1.54 -36.46
N TYR A 71 5.29 -1.34 -35.43
CA TYR A 71 3.83 -1.27 -35.53
C TYR A 71 3.30 0.13 -35.85
N LEU A 72 4.14 1.17 -35.84
CA LEU A 72 3.73 2.52 -36.23
C LEU A 72 3.53 2.61 -37.75
N PRO A 73 2.31 2.92 -38.25
CA PRO A 73 2.09 3.11 -39.67
C PRO A 73 2.85 4.35 -40.17
N MET A 74 3.46 4.25 -41.35
CA MET A 74 4.14 5.33 -42.08
C MET A 74 3.34 6.65 -42.19
N SER A 75 2.03 6.63 -41.90
CA SER A 75 1.11 7.77 -41.97
C SER A 75 1.31 8.84 -40.89
N LEU A 76 2.11 8.60 -39.84
CA LEU A 76 2.38 9.59 -38.79
C LEU A 76 3.61 10.49 -39.04
N GLY A 77 4.13 10.51 -40.27
CA GLY A 77 4.92 11.66 -40.75
C GLY A 77 6.43 11.47 -40.87
N ARG A 78 6.88 10.39 -41.51
CA ARG A 78 8.13 10.46 -42.28
C ARG A 78 7.80 10.42 -43.77
N TRP A 79 7.46 11.59 -44.31
CA TRP A 79 7.58 11.81 -45.75
C TRP A 79 9.08 11.77 -46.05
N ALA A 80 9.57 10.65 -46.55
CA ALA A 80 10.89 10.58 -47.14
C ALA A 80 11.02 11.75 -48.13
N PRO A 81 12.09 12.56 -48.07
CA PRO A 81 12.30 13.59 -49.07
C PRO A 81 12.33 12.90 -50.43
N PRO A 82 11.49 13.29 -51.40
CA PRO A 82 11.61 12.74 -52.73
C PRO A 82 13.01 13.08 -53.21
N GLU A 83 13.82 12.06 -53.50
CA GLU A 83 15.06 12.27 -54.23
C GLU A 83 14.71 13.07 -55.46
N ARG A 84 15.20 14.31 -55.48
CA ARG A 84 14.97 15.27 -56.52
C ARG A 84 15.81 14.79 -57.71
N SER A 85 15.28 13.83 -58.46
CA SER A 85 15.76 13.53 -59.81
C SER A 85 15.39 14.73 -60.68
N ALA A 86 16.27 15.72 -60.68
CA ALA A 86 16.35 16.79 -61.65
C ALA A 86 17.64 16.58 -62.45
N PRO A 87 17.76 17.17 -63.65
CA PRO A 87 16.78 17.35 -64.73
C PRO A 87 16.89 16.25 -65.82
#